data_AF-A0A397SR98-F1
#
_entry.id   AF-A0A397SR98-F1
#
_cell.length_a   1.000
_cell.length_b   1.000
_cell.length_c   1.000
_cell.angle_alpha   90.00
_cell.angle_beta   90.00
_cell.angle_gamma   90.00
#
_symmetry.space_group_name_H-M   'P 1'
#
loop_
_entity.id
_entity.type
_entity.pdbx_description
1 polymer ?
#
loop_
_entity_poly.entity_id
_entity_poly.type
_entity_poly.pdbx_seq_one_letter_code
_entity_poly.pdbx_strand_id
1 'polypeptide(L)'
;MEDILFLGFELDLYGTHEYVMIYWYIDYLLGVHYQHLERIHMHVTDNRNLKKQGNLRSAPPPTSAVSLLISQQMMIIAKQDICRGIHRTVSALRKTGHSIFPHLEFDDESTRFWHRFRMYRTLGSPTILSYKDFKDMTQFDNITALDLLNVSLQNFQSARSSIERLLAMKSSELRMDFCHVDFTKELQAMLRVCIANIVSLHKIIEEYKPKFEPNTVQENEIVTTNHKQQKQKQRQKNKKSLTSSSASSSSSISSSSSSIQTQKLIPLRKDNKVANFEFKYHPWYPVITLK
;
A
#
# COMPACT_ATOMS: atom_id res chain seq x y z
N MET A 1 14.29 -7.66 12.98
CA MET A 1 15.03 -7.27 11.75
C MET A 1 14.61 -5.89 11.27
N GLU A 2 13.31 -5.63 11.30
CA GLU A 2 12.63 -4.35 11.10
C GLU A 2 13.11 -3.23 12.04
N ASP A 3 13.46 -3.54 13.29
CA ASP A 3 13.88 -2.53 14.27
C ASP A 3 15.14 -1.76 13.85
N ILE A 4 16.04 -2.40 13.10
CA ILE A 4 17.25 -1.73 12.58
C ILE A 4 16.85 -0.65 11.56
N LEU A 5 15.85 -0.92 10.73
CA LEU A 5 15.35 0.08 9.79
C LEU A 5 14.59 1.19 10.52
N PHE A 6 13.79 0.84 11.53
CA PHE A 6 13.10 1.84 12.36
C PHE A 6 14.07 2.77 13.09
N LEU A 7 15.14 2.22 13.66
CA LEU A 7 16.20 2.99 14.32
C LEU A 7 16.85 4.01 13.37
N GLY A 8 16.92 3.70 12.07
CA GLY A 8 17.42 4.66 11.08
C GLY A 8 16.57 5.93 10.95
N PHE A 9 15.28 5.91 11.33
CA PHE A 9 14.47 7.14 11.44
C PHE A 9 14.83 7.94 12.68
N GLU A 10 15.02 7.29 13.82
CA GLU A 10 15.40 7.94 15.08
C GLU A 10 16.78 8.60 15.00
N LEU A 11 17.67 8.02 14.17
CA LEU A 11 19.01 8.53 13.90
C LEU A 11 19.06 9.50 12.69
N ASP A 12 17.91 9.89 12.13
CA ASP A 12 17.80 10.77 10.95
C ASP A 12 18.68 10.34 9.76
N LEU A 13 18.79 9.02 9.52
CA LEU A 13 19.67 8.46 8.47
C LEU A 13 19.04 8.49 7.07
N TYR A 14 17.74 8.74 6.95
CA TYR A 14 17.00 8.66 5.70
C TYR A 14 16.54 10.03 5.22
N GLY A 15 16.75 10.32 3.94
CA GLY A 15 16.11 11.45 3.28
C GLY A 15 14.62 11.18 3.03
N THR A 16 13.82 12.25 2.93
CA THR A 16 12.38 12.16 2.61
C THR A 16 12.10 11.43 1.29
N HIS A 17 13.02 11.52 0.34
CA HIS A 17 12.98 10.83 -0.95
C HIS A 17 13.21 9.31 -0.84
N GLU A 18 13.67 8.81 0.30
CA GLU A 18 13.86 7.38 0.59
C GLU A 18 12.70 6.77 1.38
N TYR A 19 11.76 7.57 1.89
CA TYR A 19 10.72 7.04 2.77
C TYR A 19 9.89 5.93 2.12
N VAL A 20 9.58 6.05 0.83
CA VAL A 20 8.82 5.01 0.10
C VAL A 20 9.55 3.67 0.14
N MET A 21 10.85 3.64 -0.21
CA MET A 21 11.62 2.39 -0.23
C MET A 21 11.81 1.80 1.16
N ILE A 22 12.08 2.63 2.17
CA ILE A 22 12.30 2.16 3.54
C ILE A 22 11.01 1.57 4.12
N TYR A 23 9.89 2.32 4.09
CA TYR A 23 8.61 1.82 4.63
C TYR A 23 8.06 0.63 3.84
N TRP A 24 8.27 0.57 2.52
CA TRP A 24 7.89 -0.59 1.72
C TRP A 24 8.69 -1.84 2.12
N TYR A 25 9.99 -1.70 2.34
CA TYR A 25 10.81 -2.84 2.76
C TYR A 25 10.48 -3.27 4.20
N ILE A 26 10.17 -2.31 5.09
CA ILE A 26 9.66 -2.62 6.43
C ILE A 26 8.32 -3.36 6.36
N ASP A 27 7.37 -2.95 5.51
CA ASP A 27 6.11 -3.69 5.28
C ASP A 27 6.38 -5.15 4.89
N TYR A 28 7.34 -5.37 3.98
CA TYR A 28 7.76 -6.72 3.61
C TYR A 28 8.29 -7.51 4.81
N LEU A 29 9.23 -6.97 5.58
CA LEU A 29 9.81 -7.64 6.74
C LEU A 29 8.76 -7.97 7.80
N LEU A 30 7.85 -7.03 8.09
CA LEU A 30 6.73 -7.23 8.99
C LEU A 30 5.78 -8.32 8.47
N GLY A 31 5.58 -8.41 7.15
CA GLY A 31 4.78 -9.46 6.53
C GLY A 31 5.39 -10.84 6.72
N VAL A 32 6.70 -10.98 6.54
CA VAL A 32 7.38 -12.25 6.81
C VAL A 32 7.34 -12.61 8.29
N HIS A 33 7.52 -11.62 9.18
CA HIS A 33 7.39 -11.82 10.62
C HIS A 33 5.96 -12.29 10.99
N TYR A 34 4.92 -11.65 10.44
CA TYR A 34 3.54 -12.07 10.64
C TYR A 34 3.29 -13.52 10.21
N GLN A 35 3.73 -13.90 9.00
CA GLN A 35 3.60 -15.27 8.50
C GLN A 35 4.33 -16.30 9.38
N HIS A 36 5.45 -15.90 10.00
CA HIS A 36 6.15 -16.75 10.96
C HIS A 36 5.33 -16.94 12.24
N LEU A 37 4.78 -15.86 12.80
CA LEU A 37 3.90 -15.91 13.97
C LEU A 37 2.63 -16.73 13.70
N GLU A 38 2.03 -16.62 12.51
CA GLU A 38 0.89 -17.47 12.12
C GLU A 38 1.22 -18.96 12.12
N ARG A 39 2.38 -19.33 11.57
CA ARG A 39 2.85 -20.74 11.61
C ARG A 39 3.04 -21.23 13.05
N ILE A 40 3.66 -20.42 13.91
CA ILE A 40 3.81 -20.74 15.34
C ILE A 40 2.44 -20.90 16.00
N HIS A 41 1.53 -19.96 15.77
CA HIS A 41 0.17 -19.99 16.31
C HIS A 41 -0.58 -21.26 15.90
N MET A 42 -0.48 -21.68 14.63
CA MET A 42 -1.04 -22.96 14.16
C MET A 42 -0.45 -24.14 14.92
N HIS A 43 0.87 -24.20 15.13
CA HIS A 43 1.51 -25.31 15.86
C HIS A 43 1.12 -25.35 17.35
N VAL A 44 0.97 -24.18 17.99
CA VAL A 44 0.58 -24.08 19.40
C VAL A 44 -0.89 -24.46 19.62
N THR A 45 -1.74 -24.19 18.63
CA THR A 45 -3.18 -24.50 18.69
C THR A 45 -3.54 -25.89 18.15
N ASP A 46 -2.64 -26.54 17.40
CA ASP A 46 -2.87 -27.87 16.84
C ASP A 46 -2.84 -28.97 17.91
N ASN A 47 -4.03 -29.35 18.36
CA ASN A 47 -4.26 -30.42 19.32
C ASN A 47 -3.95 -31.83 18.79
N ARG A 48 -3.59 -31.99 17.50
CA ARG A 48 -3.35 -33.32 16.89
C ARG A 48 -2.06 -33.97 17.38
N ASN A 49 -1.05 -33.20 17.78
CA ASN A 49 0.20 -33.72 18.34
C ASN A 49 0.02 -34.26 19.78
N LEU A 50 -0.96 -33.76 20.52
CA LEU A 50 -1.27 -34.20 21.89
C LEU A 50 -2.02 -35.53 21.96
N LYS A 51 -2.67 -35.96 20.86
CA LYS A 51 -3.44 -37.23 20.82
C LYS A 51 -2.62 -38.46 20.38
N LYS A 52 -1.41 -38.26 19.83
CA LYS A 52 -0.55 -39.37 19.35
C LYS A 52 0.47 -39.87 20.38
N GLN A 53 0.76 -39.11 21.44
CA GLN A 53 1.53 -39.59 22.59
C GLN A 53 0.57 -40.07 23.68
N GLY A 54 0.25 -41.37 23.65
CA GLY A 54 -0.37 -42.03 24.79
C GLY A 54 0.51 -41.89 26.04
N ASN A 55 -0.12 -41.63 27.19
CA ASN A 55 0.43 -41.69 28.56
C ASN A 55 1.10 -40.48 29.23
N LEU A 56 1.02 -39.26 28.71
CA LEU A 56 1.20 -38.06 29.57
C LEU A 56 -0.04 -37.19 29.54
N ARG A 57 -0.59 -36.89 30.72
CA ARG A 57 -1.74 -36.00 30.93
C ARG A 57 -1.60 -34.75 30.05
N SER A 58 -2.38 -34.66 28.98
CA SER A 58 -2.35 -33.57 28.02
C SER A 58 -2.92 -32.32 28.69
N ALA A 59 -2.06 -31.46 29.23
CA ALA A 59 -2.46 -30.13 29.64
C ALA A 59 -2.93 -29.36 28.39
N PRO A 60 -4.09 -28.67 28.42
CA PRO A 60 -4.49 -27.79 27.34
C PRO A 60 -3.39 -26.74 27.10
N PRO A 61 -3.22 -26.24 25.86
CA PRO A 61 -2.26 -25.18 25.60
C PRO A 61 -2.54 -24.01 26.56
N PRO A 62 -1.52 -23.45 27.22
CA PRO A 62 -1.74 -22.40 28.19
C PRO A 62 -2.38 -21.22 27.46
N THR A 63 -3.60 -20.85 27.84
CA THR A 63 -4.38 -19.76 27.24
C THR A 63 -3.54 -18.48 27.11
N SER A 64 -2.61 -18.24 28.05
CA SER A 64 -1.68 -17.12 28.05
C SER A 64 -0.63 -17.12 26.93
N ALA A 65 -0.26 -18.26 26.35
CA ALA A 65 0.66 -18.32 25.20
C ALA A 65 -0.05 -17.97 23.89
N VAL A 66 -1.29 -18.41 23.75
CA VAL A 66 -2.13 -18.06 22.60
C VAL A 66 -2.47 -16.57 22.62
N SER A 67 -2.87 -16.03 23.79
CA SER A 67 -3.12 -14.59 23.94
C SER A 67 -1.89 -13.73 23.62
N LEU A 68 -0.70 -14.16 24.04
CA LEU A 68 0.55 -13.48 23.70
C LEU A 68 0.76 -13.45 22.18
N LEU A 69 0.65 -14.60 21.50
CA LEU A 69 0.85 -14.68 20.05
C LEU A 69 -0.15 -13.81 19.28
N ILE A 70 -1.41 -13.80 19.69
CA ILE A 70 -2.45 -12.94 19.11
C ILE A 70 -2.06 -11.46 19.29
N SER A 71 -1.64 -11.05 20.48
CA SER A 71 -1.22 -9.66 20.71
C SER A 71 0.01 -9.26 19.87
N GLN A 72 0.99 -10.16 19.72
CA GLN A 72 2.15 -9.94 18.87
C GLN A 72 1.76 -9.81 17.40
N GLN A 73 0.88 -10.69 16.90
CA GLN A 73 0.33 -10.61 15.55
C GLN A 73 -0.39 -9.28 15.31
N MET A 74 -1.24 -8.86 16.25
CA MET A 74 -1.94 -7.57 16.18
C MET A 74 -0.97 -6.38 16.14
N MET A 75 0.10 -6.42 16.93
CA MET A 75 1.15 -5.38 16.92
C MET A 75 1.83 -5.31 15.56
N ILE A 76 2.22 -6.46 15.00
CA ILE A 76 2.88 -6.53 13.69
C ILE A 76 1.95 -6.02 12.59
N ILE A 77 0.67 -6.43 12.58
CA ILE A 77 -0.32 -5.91 11.62
C ILE A 77 -0.47 -4.40 11.76
N ALA A 78 -0.55 -3.87 12.99
CA ALA A 78 -0.68 -2.43 13.21
C ALA A 78 0.52 -1.65 12.65
N LYS A 79 1.75 -2.10 12.93
CA LYS A 79 2.98 -1.51 12.36
C LYS A 79 2.98 -1.60 10.83
N GLN A 80 2.55 -2.74 10.29
CA GLN A 80 2.53 -2.98 8.86
C GLN A 80 1.54 -2.06 8.13
N ASP A 81 0.33 -1.91 8.67
CA ASP A 81 -0.68 -1.01 8.14
C ASP A 81 -0.24 0.46 8.20
N ILE A 82 0.45 0.88 9.28
CA ILE A 82 1.03 2.24 9.34
C ILE A 82 2.06 2.42 8.21
N CYS A 83 2.97 1.46 8.02
CA CYS A 83 3.97 1.52 6.95
C CYS A 83 3.32 1.61 5.57
N ARG A 84 2.29 0.79 5.32
CA ARG A 84 1.48 0.80 4.09
C ARG A 84 0.82 2.13 3.84
N GLY A 85 0.16 2.68 4.86
CA GLY A 85 -0.44 4.00 4.80
C GLY A 85 0.59 5.06 4.39
N ILE A 86 1.74 5.09 5.08
CA ILE A 86 2.80 6.06 4.80
C ILE A 86 3.31 5.95 3.37
N HIS A 87 3.83 4.78 2.95
CA HIS A 87 4.48 4.68 1.65
C HIS A 87 3.48 4.88 0.49
N ARG A 88 2.21 4.48 0.65
CA ARG A 88 1.14 4.75 -0.34
C ARG A 88 0.78 6.22 -0.42
N THR A 89 0.68 6.92 0.72
CA THR A 89 0.48 8.37 0.74
C THR A 89 1.62 9.09 0.05
N VAL A 90 2.87 8.76 0.37
CA VAL A 90 4.02 9.40 -0.26
C VAL A 90 4.05 9.13 -1.77
N SER A 91 3.76 7.91 -2.21
CA SER A 91 3.64 7.61 -3.64
C SER A 91 2.52 8.39 -4.33
N ALA A 92 1.36 8.56 -3.68
CA ALA A 92 0.28 9.40 -4.21
C ALA A 92 0.71 10.87 -4.34
N LEU A 93 1.39 11.42 -3.32
CA LEU A 93 1.90 12.79 -3.34
C LEU A 93 3.02 13.01 -4.37
N ARG A 94 3.80 11.97 -4.68
CA ARG A 94 4.76 11.99 -5.81
C ARG A 94 4.02 12.06 -7.14
N LYS A 95 2.96 11.25 -7.33
CA LYS A 95 2.14 11.28 -8.56
C LYS A 95 1.47 12.64 -8.80
N THR A 96 1.12 13.36 -7.74
CA THR A 96 0.51 14.69 -7.85
C THR A 96 1.52 15.83 -7.86
N GLY A 97 2.83 15.54 -7.81
CA GLY A 97 3.90 16.54 -7.85
C GLY A 97 4.11 17.33 -6.55
N HIS A 98 3.50 16.90 -5.44
CA HIS A 98 3.66 17.55 -4.12
C HIS A 98 4.88 17.03 -3.34
N SER A 99 5.41 15.87 -3.72
CA SER A 99 6.69 15.35 -3.23
C SER A 99 7.71 15.44 -4.36
N ILE A 100 8.66 16.37 -4.24
CA ILE A 100 9.72 16.58 -5.22
C ILE A 100 10.91 15.70 -4.84
N PHE A 101 11.40 14.92 -5.80
CA PHE A 101 12.65 14.20 -5.64
C PHE A 101 13.80 15.17 -5.92
N PRO A 102 14.78 15.34 -5.00
CA PRO A 102 15.93 16.18 -5.28
C PRO A 102 16.71 15.58 -6.45
N HIS A 103 17.10 16.40 -7.43
CA HIS A 103 18.03 15.96 -8.45
C HIS A 103 19.41 15.78 -7.81
N LEU A 104 19.89 14.55 -7.76
CA LEU A 104 21.18 14.21 -7.14
C LEU A 104 22.15 13.83 -8.26
N GLU A 105 23.18 14.64 -8.46
CA GLU A 105 24.13 14.49 -9.59
C GLU A 105 25.02 13.25 -9.48
N PHE A 106 25.30 12.80 -8.26
CA PHE A 106 26.21 11.68 -7.97
C PHE A 106 25.52 10.55 -7.20
N ASP A 107 24.20 10.41 -7.36
CA ASP A 107 23.43 9.39 -6.66
C ASP A 107 22.42 8.73 -7.59
N ASP A 108 22.19 7.43 -7.37
CA ASP A 108 21.20 6.68 -8.11
C ASP A 108 20.34 5.84 -7.15
N GLU A 109 19.03 5.81 -7.42
CA GLU A 109 18.04 5.16 -6.55
C GLU A 109 18.35 3.66 -6.34
N SER A 110 18.97 3.01 -7.33
CA SER A 110 19.28 1.57 -7.28
C SER A 110 20.47 1.27 -6.37
N THR A 111 21.55 2.03 -6.47
CA THR A 111 22.72 1.93 -5.60
C THR A 111 22.33 2.29 -4.18
N ARG A 112 21.52 3.34 -4.00
CA ARG A 112 20.97 3.68 -2.69
C ARG A 112 20.18 2.53 -2.09
N PHE A 113 19.30 1.89 -2.87
CA PHE A 113 18.57 0.69 -2.45
C PHE A 113 19.52 -0.41 -1.97
N TRP A 114 20.54 -0.72 -2.75
CA TRP A 114 21.50 -1.76 -2.39
C TRP A 114 22.32 -1.41 -1.15
N HIS A 115 22.68 -0.14 -0.95
CA HIS A 115 23.37 0.29 0.25
C HIS A 115 22.48 0.22 1.50
N ARG A 116 21.24 0.69 1.42
CA ARG A 116 20.29 0.68 2.54
C ARG A 116 19.97 -0.73 3.02
N PHE A 117 19.82 -1.67 2.09
CA PHE A 117 19.44 -3.04 2.42
C PHE A 117 20.62 -4.04 2.41
N ARG A 118 21.86 -3.53 2.32
CA ARG A 118 23.09 -4.35 2.25
C ARG A 118 23.18 -5.39 3.36
N MET A 119 22.79 -5.01 4.58
CA MET A 119 22.86 -5.88 5.76
C MET A 119 21.94 -7.11 5.68
N TYR A 120 20.87 -7.05 4.90
CA TYR A 120 19.98 -8.19 4.70
C TYR A 120 20.55 -9.19 3.69
N ARG A 121 21.53 -8.78 2.87
CA ARG A 121 22.13 -9.64 1.82
C ARG A 121 22.89 -10.84 2.38
N THR A 122 23.41 -10.72 3.60
CA THR A 122 24.12 -11.81 4.28
C THR A 122 23.18 -12.78 4.99
N LEU A 123 21.87 -12.48 5.02
CA LEU A 123 20.88 -13.34 5.66
C LEU A 123 20.37 -14.39 4.66
N GLY A 124 20.24 -15.63 5.11
CA GLY A 124 19.60 -16.69 4.33
C GLY A 124 18.06 -16.64 4.33
N SER A 125 17.48 -15.87 5.25
CA SER A 125 16.03 -15.69 5.40
C SER A 125 15.74 -14.38 6.19
N PRO A 126 14.73 -13.57 5.82
CA PRO A 126 13.85 -13.71 4.67
C PRO A 126 14.57 -13.49 3.33
N THR A 127 13.94 -13.90 2.23
CA THR A 127 14.47 -13.64 0.88
C THR A 127 14.67 -12.14 0.67
N ILE A 128 15.85 -11.74 0.19
CA ILE A 128 16.11 -10.33 -0.10
C ILE A 128 15.30 -9.91 -1.31
N LEU A 129 14.62 -8.76 -1.21
CA LEU A 129 13.95 -8.15 -2.35
C LEU A 129 14.94 -7.35 -3.18
N SER A 130 14.83 -7.46 -4.50
CA SER A 130 15.64 -6.72 -5.45
C SER A 130 15.10 -5.30 -5.68
N TYR A 131 15.95 -4.44 -6.22
CA TYR A 131 15.51 -3.12 -6.68
C TYR A 131 14.40 -3.21 -7.75
N LYS A 132 14.42 -4.27 -8.57
CA LYS A 132 13.34 -4.53 -9.53
C LYS A 132 12.01 -4.78 -8.83
N ASP A 133 12.00 -5.62 -7.79
CA ASP A 133 10.78 -5.89 -7.01
C ASP A 133 10.22 -4.61 -6.39
N PHE A 134 11.10 -3.74 -5.90
CA PHE A 134 10.71 -2.42 -5.41
C PHE A 134 10.03 -1.59 -6.51
N LYS A 135 10.63 -1.47 -7.69
CA LYS A 135 10.04 -0.70 -8.80
C LYS A 135 8.72 -1.30 -9.27
N ASP A 136 8.63 -2.62 -9.40
CA ASP A 136 7.43 -3.29 -9.89
C ASP A 136 6.27 -3.17 -8.88
N MET A 137 6.56 -3.27 -7.57
CA MET A 137 5.54 -3.20 -6.50
C MET A 137 5.16 -1.78 -6.07
N THR A 138 5.93 -0.78 -6.49
CA THR A 138 5.64 0.64 -6.20
C THR A 138 5.31 1.47 -7.45
N GLN A 139 5.28 0.83 -8.63
CA GLN A 139 4.70 1.37 -9.85
C GLN A 139 3.17 1.35 -9.75
N PHE A 140 2.58 2.51 -9.51
CA PHE A 140 1.15 2.66 -9.39
C PHE A 140 0.52 3.27 -10.64
N ASP A 141 1.07 3.05 -11.83
CA ASP A 141 0.68 3.75 -13.06
C ASP A 141 -0.83 3.62 -13.36
N ASN A 142 -1.39 2.43 -13.12
CA ASN A 142 -2.79 2.11 -13.32
C ASN A 142 -3.72 2.52 -12.17
N ILE A 143 -3.18 3.05 -11.07
CA ILE A 143 -3.95 3.45 -9.87
C ILE A 143 -3.93 4.97 -9.76
N THR A 144 -5.09 5.59 -9.55
CA THR A 144 -5.17 7.04 -9.39
C THR A 144 -4.57 7.46 -8.05
N ALA A 145 -4.06 8.70 -7.96
CA ALA A 145 -3.56 9.22 -6.70
C ALA A 145 -4.66 9.26 -5.61
N LEU A 146 -5.90 9.52 -6.00
CA LEU A 146 -7.05 9.53 -5.10
C LEU A 146 -7.31 8.14 -4.52
N ASP A 147 -7.27 7.09 -5.34
CA ASP A 147 -7.44 5.71 -4.88
C ASP A 147 -6.33 5.29 -3.92
N LEU A 148 -5.08 5.67 -4.21
CA LEU A 148 -3.96 5.42 -3.29
C LEU A 148 -4.16 6.12 -1.94
N LEU A 149 -4.66 7.35 -1.93
CA LEU A 149 -4.95 8.09 -0.69
C LEU A 149 -6.10 7.43 0.09
N ASN A 150 -7.15 6.96 -0.59
CA ASN A 150 -8.26 6.24 0.04
C ASN A 150 -7.81 4.90 0.64
N VAL A 151 -7.00 4.14 -0.07
CA VAL A 151 -6.43 2.88 0.44
C VAL A 151 -5.50 3.15 1.62
N SER A 152 -4.68 4.20 1.56
CA SER A 152 -3.85 4.63 2.68
C SER A 152 -4.69 4.98 3.92
N LEU A 153 -5.80 5.72 3.73
CA LEU A 153 -6.74 6.05 4.80
C LEU A 153 -7.29 4.79 5.48
N GLN A 154 -7.68 3.78 4.69
CA GLN A 154 -8.13 2.48 5.22
C GLN A 154 -7.02 1.79 6.02
N ASN A 155 -5.76 1.84 5.57
CA ASN A 155 -4.65 1.27 6.33
C ASN A 155 -4.50 1.94 7.70
N PHE A 156 -4.53 3.28 7.78
CA PHE A 156 -4.46 3.95 9.08
C PHE A 156 -5.67 3.65 9.99
N GLN A 157 -6.86 3.47 9.43
CA GLN A 157 -8.06 3.07 10.18
C GLN A 157 -7.94 1.63 10.74
N SER A 158 -7.40 0.71 9.93
CA SER A 158 -7.12 -0.67 10.35
C SER A 158 -6.06 -0.72 11.46
N ALA A 159 -4.97 0.04 11.31
CA ALA A 159 -3.94 0.18 12.33
C ALA A 159 -4.50 0.74 13.63
N ARG A 160 -5.29 1.82 13.55
CA ARG A 160 -6.00 2.42 14.70
C ARG A 160 -6.82 1.37 15.44
N SER A 161 -7.67 0.63 14.73
CA SER A 161 -8.55 -0.39 15.32
C SER A 161 -7.77 -1.53 15.98
N SER A 162 -6.60 -1.88 15.43
CA SER A 162 -5.71 -2.89 15.99
C SER A 162 -5.02 -2.40 17.27
N ILE A 163 -4.58 -1.14 17.29
CA ILE A 163 -3.97 -0.51 18.48
C ILE A 163 -4.99 -0.32 19.60
N GLU A 164 -6.21 0.12 19.30
CA GLU A 164 -7.28 0.27 20.28
C GLU A 164 -7.63 -1.07 20.95
N ARG A 165 -7.65 -2.17 20.16
CA ARG A 165 -7.83 -3.52 20.71
C ARG A 165 -6.67 -3.94 21.61
N LEU A 166 -5.42 -3.65 21.22
CA LEU A 166 -4.24 -3.94 22.06
C LEU A 166 -4.28 -3.17 23.38
N LEU A 167 -4.69 -1.90 23.36
CA LEU A 167 -4.85 -1.08 24.56
C LEU A 167 -5.94 -1.60 25.50
N ALA A 168 -6.93 -2.32 24.98
CA ALA A 168 -8.00 -2.93 25.77
C ALA A 168 -7.61 -4.29 26.39
N MET A 169 -6.48 -4.89 25.98
CA MET A 169 -6.00 -6.16 26.54
C MET A 169 -5.38 -5.98 27.93
N LYS A 170 -5.48 -7.01 28.77
CA LYS A 170 -4.89 -6.98 30.12
C LYS A 170 -3.37 -7.18 30.07
N SER A 171 -2.65 -6.58 31.02
CA SER A 171 -1.19 -6.72 31.15
C SER A 171 -0.71 -8.19 31.17
N SER A 172 -1.47 -9.05 31.87
CA SER A 172 -1.17 -10.48 31.98
C SER A 172 -1.32 -11.25 30.67
N GLU A 173 -2.19 -10.80 29.76
CA GLU A 173 -2.37 -11.39 28.42
C GLU A 173 -1.24 -10.98 27.47
N LEU A 174 -0.73 -9.77 27.64
CA LEU A 174 0.39 -9.20 26.89
C LEU A 174 1.76 -9.70 27.39
N ARG A 175 1.81 -10.25 28.61
CA ARG A 175 3.04 -10.57 29.36
C ARG A 175 3.99 -9.37 29.51
N MET A 176 3.41 -8.18 29.69
CA MET A 176 4.15 -6.91 29.81
C MET A 176 4.12 -6.37 31.24
N ASP A 177 3.94 -7.21 32.26
CA ASP A 177 3.70 -6.78 33.65
C ASP A 177 4.79 -5.85 34.21
N PHE A 178 6.03 -5.99 33.76
CA PHE A 178 7.16 -5.17 34.20
C PHE A 178 7.40 -3.90 33.36
N CYS A 179 6.73 -3.75 32.21
CA CYS A 179 6.94 -2.64 31.26
C CYS A 179 5.63 -2.13 30.64
N HIS A 180 4.50 -2.40 31.29
CA HIS A 180 3.16 -2.09 30.79
C HIS A 180 2.97 -0.58 30.54
N VAL A 181 3.57 0.25 31.38
CA VAL A 181 3.50 1.72 31.26
C VAL A 181 4.17 2.20 29.96
N ASP A 182 5.40 1.76 29.70
CA ASP A 182 6.14 2.14 28.49
C ASP A 182 5.48 1.58 27.23
N PHE A 183 5.01 0.33 27.29
CA PHE A 183 4.27 -0.29 26.20
C PHE A 183 2.98 0.48 25.86
N THR A 184 2.22 0.89 26.88
CA THR A 184 1.00 1.67 26.69
C THR A 184 1.31 3.05 26.11
N LYS A 185 2.38 3.69 26.58
CA LYS A 185 2.86 4.98 26.06
C LYS A 185 3.22 4.88 24.57
N GLU A 186 3.90 3.80 24.18
CA GLU A 186 4.24 3.51 22.78
C GLU A 186 2.99 3.33 21.92
N LEU A 187 2.04 2.49 22.37
CA LEU A 187 0.77 2.30 21.66
C LEU A 187 -0.02 3.60 21.51
N GLN A 188 -0.06 4.43 22.55
CA GLN A 188 -0.71 5.75 22.47
C GLN A 188 0.00 6.69 21.50
N ALA A 189 1.33 6.65 21.43
CA ALA A 189 2.10 7.40 20.45
C ALA A 189 1.76 6.98 19.01
N MET A 190 1.76 5.67 18.73
CA MET A 190 1.34 5.13 17.43
C MET A 190 -0.12 5.49 17.11
N LEU A 191 -1.03 5.42 18.09
CA LEU A 191 -2.44 5.78 17.92
C LEU A 191 -2.60 7.26 17.52
N ARG A 192 -1.84 8.17 18.15
CA ARG A 192 -1.84 9.60 17.77
C ARG A 192 -1.36 9.81 16.35
N VAL A 193 -0.35 9.06 15.89
CA VAL A 193 0.11 9.10 14.49
C VAL A 193 -1.01 8.67 13.54
N CYS A 194 -1.71 7.57 13.82
CA CYS A 194 -2.83 7.12 13.00
C CYS A 194 -3.92 8.19 12.91
N ILE A 195 -4.35 8.74 14.04
CA ILE A 195 -5.40 9.77 14.10
C ILE A 195 -4.98 11.03 13.32
N ALA A 196 -3.76 11.51 13.53
CA ALA A 196 -3.26 12.70 12.85
C ALA A 196 -3.16 12.51 11.34
N ASN A 197 -2.65 11.36 10.88
CA ASN A 197 -2.61 11.03 9.45
C ASN A 197 -4.00 10.82 8.85
N ILE A 198 -4.95 10.20 9.56
CA ILE A 198 -6.35 10.09 9.12
C ILE A 198 -6.93 11.49 8.87
N VAL A 199 -6.79 12.41 9.82
CA VAL A 199 -7.31 13.78 9.67
C VAL A 199 -6.63 14.52 8.53
N SER A 200 -5.30 14.39 8.42
CA SER A 200 -4.54 15.02 7.33
C SER A 200 -4.96 14.48 5.97
N LEU A 201 -5.11 13.15 5.83
CA LEU A 201 -5.53 12.52 4.59
C LEU A 201 -6.93 12.93 4.17
N HIS A 202 -7.89 13.06 5.09
CA HIS A 202 -9.20 13.60 4.75
C HIS A 202 -9.09 15.01 4.15
N LYS A 203 -8.27 15.90 4.74
CA LYS A 203 -8.04 17.25 4.20
C LYS A 203 -7.44 17.19 2.80
N ILE A 204 -6.39 16.38 2.62
CA ILE A 204 -5.72 16.19 1.33
C ILE A 204 -6.71 15.64 0.28
N ILE A 205 -7.52 14.64 0.63
CA ILE A 205 -8.52 14.04 -0.25
C ILE A 205 -9.59 15.05 -0.66
N GLU A 206 -10.10 15.86 0.27
CA GLU A 206 -11.08 16.92 -0.05
C GLU A 206 -10.49 17.97 -1.01
N GLU A 207 -9.20 18.30 -0.90
CA GLU A 207 -8.51 19.18 -1.86
C GLU A 207 -8.43 18.59 -3.28
N TYR A 208 -8.40 17.26 -3.41
CA TYR A 208 -8.37 16.56 -4.71
C TYR A 208 -9.75 16.30 -5.31
N LYS A 209 -10.84 16.40 -4.55
CA LYS A 209 -12.17 16.29 -5.13
C LYS A 209 -12.39 17.44 -6.13
N PRO A 210 -12.86 17.17 -7.35
CA PRO A 210 -13.23 18.24 -8.26
C PRO A 210 -14.35 19.06 -7.58
N LYS A 211 -14.09 20.35 -7.36
CA LYS A 211 -15.14 21.30 -7.00
C LYS A 211 -16.12 21.31 -8.18
N PHE A 212 -17.27 20.68 -8.01
CA PHE A 212 -18.39 20.89 -8.92
C PHE A 212 -18.83 22.34 -8.73
N GLU A 213 -18.49 23.21 -9.68
CA GLU A 213 -19.24 24.44 -9.84
C GLU A 213 -20.65 24.05 -10.32
N PRO A 214 -21.73 24.52 -9.66
CA PRO A 214 -23.06 24.30 -10.17
C PRO A 214 -23.20 25.09 -11.48
N ASN A 215 -23.20 24.38 -12.61
CA ASN A 215 -23.51 24.97 -13.91
C ASN A 215 -24.88 25.67 -13.83
N THR A 216 -24.87 26.99 -14.02
CA THR A 216 -26.04 27.77 -14.37
C THR A 216 -26.67 27.16 -15.62
N VAL A 217 -27.86 26.60 -15.47
CA VAL A 217 -28.67 26.10 -16.58
C VAL A 217 -29.03 27.29 -17.46
N GLN A 218 -28.45 27.37 -18.65
CA GLN A 218 -29.05 28.10 -19.76
C GLN A 218 -29.90 27.08 -20.53
N GLU A 219 -31.22 27.16 -20.32
CA GLU A 219 -32.21 26.53 -21.20
C GLU A 219 -32.03 27.10 -22.60
N ASN A 220 -31.68 26.25 -23.57
CA ASN A 220 -31.85 26.57 -24.97
C ASN A 220 -32.75 25.52 -25.61
N GLU A 221 -33.77 26.05 -26.25
CA GLU A 221 -34.99 25.44 -26.76
C GLU A 221 -34.74 24.34 -27.80
N ILE A 222 -35.50 23.25 -27.68
CA ILE A 222 -35.62 22.21 -28.70
C ILE A 222 -36.60 22.72 -29.75
N VAL A 223 -36.11 23.13 -30.93
CA VAL A 223 -36.94 23.27 -32.13
C VAL A 223 -36.81 22.02 -32.99
N THR A 224 -37.97 21.41 -33.22
CA THR A 224 -38.18 20.19 -34.00
C THR A 224 -38.26 20.53 -35.49
N THR A 225 -37.68 19.74 -36.40
CA THR A 225 -38.33 19.35 -37.69
C THR A 225 -37.58 18.28 -38.50
N ASN A 226 -38.19 17.10 -38.55
CA ASN A 226 -38.38 16.14 -39.66
C ASN A 226 -37.45 16.11 -40.90
N HIS A 227 -36.94 14.90 -41.23
CA HIS A 227 -37.28 14.27 -42.52
C HIS A 227 -37.22 12.73 -42.50
N LYS A 228 -38.33 12.14 -43.00
CA LYS A 228 -38.60 10.71 -43.27
C LYS A 228 -37.83 10.19 -44.49
N GLN A 229 -37.49 8.89 -44.48
CA GLN A 229 -37.92 7.83 -45.44
C GLN A 229 -37.21 6.51 -45.06
N GLN A 230 -37.92 5.45 -44.62
CA GLN A 230 -38.53 4.36 -45.42
C GLN A 230 -37.52 3.70 -46.39
N LYS A 231 -37.30 2.37 -46.48
CA LYS A 231 -38.24 1.24 -46.41
C LYS A 231 -37.46 -0.10 -46.49
N GLN A 232 -37.98 -1.12 -45.80
CA GLN A 232 -38.19 -2.54 -46.21
C GLN A 232 -36.99 -3.49 -46.48
N LYS A 233 -36.85 -4.52 -45.62
CA LYS A 233 -37.29 -5.94 -45.75
C LYS A 233 -36.27 -6.82 -46.52
N GLN A 234 -35.50 -7.65 -45.83
CA GLN A 234 -35.83 -9.00 -45.34
C GLN A 234 -35.82 -10.07 -46.44
N ARG A 235 -34.78 -10.94 -46.45
CA ARG A 235 -34.93 -12.36 -46.78
C ARG A 235 -33.68 -13.19 -46.41
N GLN A 236 -33.91 -14.16 -45.55
CA GLN A 236 -33.04 -15.27 -45.19
C GLN A 236 -32.78 -16.18 -46.41
N LYS A 237 -31.61 -16.84 -46.45
CA LYS A 237 -31.52 -18.30 -46.59
C LYS A 237 -30.12 -18.84 -46.30
N ASN A 238 -30.09 -19.71 -45.29
CA ASN A 238 -29.03 -20.67 -44.98
C ASN A 238 -29.03 -21.86 -45.96
N LYS A 239 -27.85 -22.33 -46.37
CA LYS A 239 -27.40 -23.75 -46.42
C LYS A 239 -25.97 -23.80 -47.00
N LYS A 240 -24.99 -24.30 -46.22
CA LYS A 240 -24.29 -25.63 -46.33
C LYS A 240 -23.67 -25.85 -47.73
N SER A 241 -22.40 -26.19 -47.92
CA SER A 241 -21.53 -27.14 -47.20
C SER A 241 -20.09 -27.10 -47.76
N LEU A 242 -19.14 -27.62 -46.95
CA LEU A 242 -17.86 -28.32 -47.24
C LEU A 242 -17.34 -28.33 -48.70
N THR A 243 -16.05 -28.14 -49.03
CA THR A 243 -14.85 -28.89 -48.60
C THR A 243 -13.55 -28.19 -49.05
N SER A 244 -12.50 -28.35 -48.23
CA SER A 244 -11.07 -28.58 -48.57
C SER A 244 -10.31 -27.79 -49.65
N SER A 245 -9.13 -27.33 -49.20
CA SER A 245 -7.79 -27.56 -49.78
C SER A 245 -7.02 -26.35 -50.35
N SER A 246 -5.85 -26.17 -49.71
CA SER A 246 -4.52 -25.89 -50.27
C SER A 246 -4.21 -24.56 -50.95
N ALA A 247 -3.13 -23.99 -50.41
CA ALA A 247 -1.96 -23.45 -51.11
C ALA A 247 -1.85 -21.93 -51.31
N SER A 248 -0.78 -21.44 -50.69
CA SER A 248 0.27 -20.60 -51.28
C SER A 248 0.19 -19.08 -51.19
N SER A 249 1.40 -18.55 -51.02
CA SER A 249 1.91 -17.24 -51.42
C SER A 249 1.63 -16.01 -50.54
N SER A 250 2.65 -15.70 -49.73
CA SER A 250 3.42 -14.45 -49.77
C SER A 250 2.74 -13.21 -50.36
N SER A 251 2.61 -12.16 -49.54
CA SER A 251 3.00 -10.81 -49.95
C SER A 251 3.10 -9.87 -48.76
N SER A 252 4.28 -9.29 -48.64
CA SER A 252 4.61 -8.08 -47.90
C SER A 252 3.80 -6.88 -48.39
N ILE A 253 3.20 -6.10 -47.47
CA ILE A 253 2.99 -4.67 -47.66
C ILE A 253 3.37 -3.91 -46.39
N SER A 254 4.14 -2.88 -46.65
CA SER A 254 4.82 -1.92 -45.81
C SER A 254 3.90 -0.88 -45.13
N SER A 255 4.49 -0.25 -44.11
CA SER A 255 4.40 1.18 -43.78
C SER A 255 3.04 1.79 -43.44
N SER A 256 2.89 2.21 -42.18
CA SER A 256 2.81 3.65 -41.88
C SER A 256 3.00 3.90 -40.39
N SER A 257 4.05 4.65 -40.10
CA SER A 257 4.31 5.33 -38.85
C SER A 257 3.21 6.36 -38.56
N SER A 258 2.50 6.20 -37.45
CA SER A 258 1.78 7.30 -36.80
C SER A 258 2.32 7.44 -35.38
N SER A 259 3.14 8.48 -35.25
CA SER A 259 3.63 9.09 -34.02
C SER A 259 2.60 9.06 -32.90
N ILE A 260 2.85 8.21 -31.90
CA ILE A 260 2.20 8.30 -30.60
C ILE A 260 2.70 9.60 -29.97
N GLN A 261 1.88 10.63 -30.03
CA GLN A 261 2.07 11.84 -29.24
C GLN A 261 2.04 11.41 -27.78
N THR A 262 3.22 11.39 -27.16
CA THR A 262 3.39 11.41 -25.71
C THR A 262 2.50 12.50 -25.14
N GLN A 263 1.40 12.10 -24.53
CA GLN A 263 0.57 12.98 -23.71
C GLN A 263 1.46 13.49 -22.59
N LYS A 264 1.85 14.75 -22.74
CA LYS A 264 2.56 15.55 -21.76
C LYS A 264 1.69 15.54 -20.49
N LEU A 265 2.12 14.80 -19.46
CA LEU A 265 1.49 14.84 -18.15
C LEU A 265 1.55 16.29 -17.65
N ILE A 266 0.41 16.96 -17.68
CA ILE A 266 0.25 18.31 -17.12
C ILE A 266 0.46 18.15 -15.60
N PRO A 267 1.38 18.89 -14.97
CA PRO A 267 1.54 18.80 -13.52
C PRO A 267 0.27 19.31 -12.86
N LEU A 268 -0.45 18.42 -12.17
CA LEU A 268 -1.57 18.76 -11.28
C LEU A 268 -1.05 19.46 -10.00
N ARG A 269 -0.18 20.46 -10.15
CA ARG A 269 0.22 21.33 -9.05
C ARG A 269 -0.82 22.45 -8.96
N LYS A 270 -1.99 22.13 -8.38
CA LYS A 270 -3.06 23.10 -8.12
C LYS A 270 -2.61 24.17 -7.12
N ASP A 271 -1.72 23.82 -6.18
CA ASP A 271 -1.14 24.71 -5.18
C ASP A 271 0.39 24.49 -5.06
N ASN A 272 1.17 25.52 -4.70
CA ASN A 272 2.61 25.41 -4.45
C ASN A 272 3.00 24.54 -3.24
N LYS A 273 2.01 23.91 -2.58
CA LYS A 273 2.18 23.12 -1.37
C LYS A 273 3.13 21.94 -1.57
N VAL A 274 3.94 21.65 -0.56
CA VAL A 274 4.91 20.56 -0.54
C VAL A 274 4.58 19.59 0.59
N ALA A 275 4.83 18.31 0.37
CA ALA A 275 4.71 17.28 1.38
C ALA A 275 5.71 17.53 2.52
N ASN A 276 5.19 17.62 3.74
CA ASN A 276 5.94 17.80 4.97
C ASN A 276 5.72 16.60 5.90
N PHE A 277 6.80 16.16 6.54
CA PHE A 277 6.85 14.95 7.36
C PHE A 277 7.27 15.30 8.78
N GLU A 278 6.35 15.21 9.74
CA GLU A 278 6.60 15.58 11.14
C GLU A 278 6.59 14.37 12.06
N PHE A 279 7.72 14.05 12.69
CA PHE A 279 7.86 12.98 13.68
C PHE A 279 7.47 13.47 15.09
N LYS A 280 6.29 14.09 15.22
CA LYS A 280 5.85 14.76 16.45
C LYS A 280 5.49 13.80 17.58
N TYR A 281 4.84 12.69 17.25
CA TYR A 281 4.26 11.78 18.24
C TYR A 281 5.06 10.51 18.45
N HIS A 282 5.82 10.09 17.43
CA HIS A 282 6.49 8.80 17.38
C HIS A 282 7.78 8.94 16.56
N PRO A 283 8.92 8.37 17.01
CA PRO A 283 10.21 8.52 16.32
C PRO A 283 10.24 7.85 14.95
N TRP A 284 9.46 6.79 14.76
CA TRP A 284 9.49 5.99 13.53
C TRP A 284 8.40 6.30 12.51
N TYR A 285 7.42 7.13 12.83
CA TYR A 285 6.26 7.32 11.95
C TYR A 285 5.89 8.81 11.86
N PRO A 286 5.98 9.42 10.67
CA PRO A 286 5.66 10.82 10.49
C PRO A 286 4.16 11.05 10.41
N VAL A 287 3.74 12.25 10.78
CA VAL A 287 2.49 12.85 10.33
C VAL A 287 2.76 13.54 8.99
N ILE A 288 2.03 13.13 7.96
CA ILE A 288 2.18 13.66 6.60
C ILE A 288 1.18 14.79 6.41
N THR A 289 1.67 15.98 6.07
CA THR A 289 0.85 17.19 5.83
C THR A 289 1.26 17.87 4.53
N LEU A 290 0.38 18.68 3.95
CA LEU A 290 0.74 19.60 2.87
C LEU A 290 0.90 21.02 3.46
N LYS A 291 2.05 21.65 3.22
CA LYS A 291 2.37 23.03 3.63
C LYS A 291 2.66 23.90 2.42
#